data_AF-A0A8T3R0X2-F1
#
_entry.id   AF-A0A8T3R0X2-F1
#
_cell.length_a   1.000
_cell.length_b   1.000
_cell.length_c   1.000
_cell.angle_alpha   90.00
_cell.angle_beta   90.00
_cell.angle_gamma   90.00
#
_symmetry.space_group_name_H-M   'P 1'
#
loop_
_entity.id
_entity.type
_entity.pdbx_description
1 polymer ?
#
loop_
_entity_poly.entity_id
_entity_poly.type
_entity_poly.pdbx_seq_one_letter_code
_entity_poly.pdbx_strand_id
1 'polypeptide(L)'
;MPAWGDLVPVMEPARRDAAPSGLDALLGGLNPDQLRAVTHGSGPLLVVAGAGTGKTQVITRRIAWLIATRRAKPSEILGLTFTDKAAEEMAVRVDQLVPYGYTDTAISTFHAFGDGLIRDYALELGLPSDVRVLTRPEVVIFLREHLFEFDLDAYRPLGDPTRFLAALATLFSRCKDEDISPPDYIAHADRVAIEAASLAEAAGGAEPAGTATEAADAAAEEARRQRELANAYATYQRLMAANGCIDFGDQVALALRLVRTSAAARSAIAGRFKYILVDEFQDTNRAQAELVAVLAEDHRNITVVGDDDQAIYAFRGAAVDNILAFQDRYLGARTVVLRRNYR
;
A
#
# COMPACT_ATOMS: atom_id res chain seq x y z
N MET A 1 -19.93 -51.79 71.19
CA MET A 1 -20.28 -50.65 70.31
C MET A 1 -19.00 -49.93 69.93
N PRO A 2 -18.76 -49.70 68.63
CA PRO A 2 -18.02 -48.53 68.19
C PRO A 2 -18.86 -47.65 67.26
N ALA A 3 -18.55 -46.36 67.33
CA ALA A 3 -19.24 -45.22 66.77
C ALA A 3 -19.12 -45.11 65.24
N TRP A 4 -20.27 -44.95 64.57
CA TRP A 4 -20.35 -44.40 63.22
C TRP A 4 -20.89 -42.98 63.34
N GLY A 5 -19.99 -42.03 63.57
CA GLY A 5 -20.29 -40.59 63.55
C GLY A 5 -19.94 -40.00 62.20
N ASP A 6 -20.94 -39.36 61.58
CA ASP A 6 -20.86 -38.23 60.66
C ASP A 6 -19.86 -38.30 59.49
N LEU A 7 -20.30 -38.89 58.37
CA LEU A 7 -19.74 -38.59 57.06
C LEU A 7 -20.36 -37.27 56.55
N VAL A 8 -19.59 -36.20 56.66
CA VAL A 8 -19.87 -34.90 56.02
C VAL A 8 -19.96 -35.11 54.50
N PRO A 9 -20.94 -34.52 53.79
CA PRO A 9 -20.98 -34.61 52.33
C PRO A 9 -19.72 -33.96 51.77
N VAL A 10 -18.99 -34.68 50.91
CA VAL A 10 -17.90 -34.11 50.14
C VAL A 10 -18.51 -33.03 49.25
N MET A 11 -18.25 -31.77 49.60
CA MET A 11 -18.65 -30.62 48.80
C MET A 11 -17.92 -30.73 47.46
N GLU A 12 -18.66 -30.92 46.37
CA GLU A 12 -18.10 -30.88 45.03
C GLU A 12 -17.30 -29.58 44.89
N PRO A 13 -16.04 -29.63 44.40
CA PRO A 13 -15.30 -28.42 44.16
C PRO A 13 -16.10 -27.55 43.20
N ALA A 14 -16.31 -26.28 43.56
CA ALA A 14 -16.93 -25.29 42.70
C ALA A 14 -16.38 -25.43 41.28
N ARG A 15 -17.26 -25.58 40.29
CA ARG A 15 -16.88 -25.64 38.87
C ARG A 15 -15.91 -24.48 38.62
N ARG A 16 -14.64 -24.80 38.36
CA ARG A 16 -13.70 -23.82 37.80
C ARG A 16 -14.38 -23.31 36.54
N ASP A 17 -14.63 -22.00 36.49
CA ASP A 17 -15.14 -21.34 35.29
C ASP A 17 -14.33 -21.86 34.11
N ALA A 18 -15.01 -22.52 33.16
CA ALA A 18 -14.36 -23.08 31.99
C ALA A 18 -13.59 -21.95 31.32
N ALA A 19 -12.31 -22.19 31.00
CA ALA A 19 -11.53 -21.22 30.24
C ALA A 19 -12.34 -20.82 29.00
N PRO A 20 -12.47 -19.51 28.69
CA PRO A 20 -13.27 -19.06 27.57
C PRO A 20 -12.81 -19.82 26.32
N SER A 21 -13.76 -20.38 25.57
CA SER A 21 -13.48 -21.20 24.38
C SER A 21 -14.19 -20.60 23.17
N GLY A 22 -13.58 -20.77 21.99
CA GLY A 22 -14.13 -20.20 20.75
C GLY A 22 -14.16 -18.67 20.75
N LEU A 23 -15.33 -18.09 20.44
CA LEU A 23 -15.50 -16.65 20.24
C LEU A 23 -15.24 -15.83 21.52
N ASP A 24 -15.59 -16.38 22.69
CA ASP A 24 -15.37 -15.71 23.97
C ASP A 24 -13.88 -15.58 24.30
N ALA A 25 -13.07 -16.55 23.89
CA ALA A 25 -11.61 -16.49 24.01
C ALA A 25 -11.03 -15.39 23.11
N LEU A 26 -11.55 -15.30 21.88
CA LEU A 26 -11.11 -14.34 20.87
C LEU A 26 -11.41 -12.90 21.27
N LEU A 27 -12.58 -12.67 21.88
CA LEU A 27 -13.02 -11.33 22.30
C LEU A 27 -12.60 -10.99 23.74
N GLY A 28 -12.16 -11.98 24.52
CA GLY A 28 -11.71 -11.81 25.89
C GLY A 28 -10.54 -10.82 26.03
N GLY A 29 -10.63 -9.97 27.04
CA GLY A 29 -9.59 -9.00 27.39
C GLY A 29 -9.53 -7.73 26.52
N LEU A 30 -10.39 -7.61 25.50
CA LEU A 30 -10.49 -6.40 24.69
C LEU A 30 -11.21 -5.29 25.44
N ASN A 31 -10.70 -4.06 25.35
CA ASN A 31 -11.44 -2.89 25.81
C ASN A 31 -12.60 -2.56 24.85
N PRO A 32 -13.55 -1.68 25.24
CA PRO A 32 -14.70 -1.36 24.40
C PRO A 32 -14.34 -0.84 23.01
N ASP A 33 -13.25 -0.08 22.86
CA ASP A 33 -12.84 0.47 21.57
C ASP A 33 -12.27 -0.64 20.66
N GLN A 34 -11.39 -1.49 21.20
CA GLN A 34 -10.85 -2.66 20.50
C GLN A 34 -11.96 -3.64 20.09
N LEU A 35 -12.92 -3.90 20.99
CA LEU A 35 -14.07 -4.76 20.71
C LEU A 35 -14.89 -4.22 19.54
N ARG A 36 -15.17 -2.91 19.50
CA ARG A 36 -15.88 -2.27 18.38
C ARG A 36 -15.12 -2.40 17.06
N ALA A 37 -13.80 -2.24 17.06
CA ALA A 37 -12.99 -2.41 15.86
C ALA A 37 -12.97 -3.87 15.37
N VAL A 38 -12.79 -4.83 16.28
CA VAL A 38 -12.75 -6.26 15.95
C VAL A 38 -14.09 -6.75 15.40
N THR A 39 -15.20 -6.33 16.01
CA THR A 39 -16.55 -6.82 15.70
C THR A 39 -17.30 -6.02 14.62
N HIS A 40 -16.66 -5.03 14.00
CA HIS A 40 -17.27 -4.24 12.94
C HIS A 40 -17.60 -5.12 11.72
N GLY A 41 -18.87 -5.22 11.34
CA GLY A 41 -19.33 -6.25 10.40
C GLY A 41 -18.98 -6.00 8.94
N SER A 42 -19.46 -4.89 8.37
CA SER A 42 -19.36 -4.56 6.96
C SER A 42 -19.13 -3.06 6.77
N GLY A 43 -18.65 -2.68 5.60
CA GLY A 43 -18.35 -1.29 5.24
C GLY A 43 -17.01 -0.78 5.79
N PRO A 44 -16.63 0.45 5.42
CA PRO A 44 -15.30 0.98 5.65
C PRO A 44 -15.07 1.30 7.14
N LEU A 45 -13.91 0.89 7.65
CA LEU A 45 -13.47 1.10 9.02
C LEU A 45 -12.07 1.72 9.05
N LEU A 46 -11.93 2.84 9.75
CA LEU A 46 -10.66 3.44 10.11
C LEU A 46 -10.39 3.20 11.60
N VAL A 47 -9.28 2.54 11.90
CA VAL A 47 -8.79 2.37 13.27
C VAL A 47 -7.59 3.27 13.47
N VAL A 48 -7.74 4.27 14.35
CA VAL A 48 -6.67 5.20 14.71
C VAL A 48 -6.08 4.76 16.04
N ALA A 49 -4.78 4.58 16.12
CA ALA A 49 -4.17 3.90 17.24
C ALA A 49 -2.70 4.29 17.42
N GLY A 50 -2.38 4.82 18.61
CA GLY A 50 -1.01 5.18 18.99
C GLY A 50 -0.10 3.98 19.24
N ALA A 51 1.19 4.24 19.43
CA ALA A 51 2.15 3.21 19.82
C ALA A 51 1.73 2.49 21.12
N GLY A 52 1.75 1.15 21.13
CA GLY A 52 1.42 0.34 22.31
C GLY A 52 -0.09 0.20 22.62
N THR A 53 -0.98 0.70 21.76
CA THR A 53 -2.45 0.61 21.95
C THR A 53 -3.09 -0.70 21.47
N GLY A 54 -2.28 -1.59 20.88
CA GLY A 54 -2.72 -2.90 20.40
C GLY A 54 -3.19 -2.94 18.94
N LYS A 55 -2.65 -2.09 18.05
CA LYS A 55 -2.93 -2.10 16.59
C LYS A 55 -2.95 -3.50 15.98
N THR A 56 -1.82 -4.19 16.10
CA THR A 56 -1.67 -5.52 15.51
C THR A 56 -2.55 -6.57 16.20
N GLN A 57 -2.89 -6.38 17.48
CA GLN A 57 -3.85 -7.24 18.17
C GLN A 57 -5.27 -7.06 17.60
N VAL A 58 -5.67 -5.83 17.30
CA VAL A 58 -6.99 -5.53 16.72
C VAL A 58 -7.11 -6.12 15.31
N ILE A 59 -6.12 -5.92 14.44
CA ILE A 59 -6.21 -6.41 13.05
C ILE A 59 -6.22 -7.95 12.98
N THR A 60 -5.37 -8.62 13.74
CA THR A 60 -5.29 -10.09 13.78
C THR A 60 -6.57 -10.71 14.36
N ARG A 61 -7.08 -10.17 15.48
CA ARG A 61 -8.33 -10.65 16.06
C ARG A 61 -9.53 -10.36 15.19
N ARG A 62 -9.51 -9.26 14.41
CA ARG A 62 -10.54 -8.97 13.42
C ARG A 62 -10.59 -10.03 12.32
N ILE A 63 -9.44 -10.40 11.75
CA ILE A 63 -9.35 -11.48 10.76
C ILE A 63 -9.91 -12.78 11.35
N ALA A 64 -9.43 -13.17 12.54
CA ALA A 64 -9.93 -14.36 13.22
C ALA A 64 -11.43 -14.29 13.53
N TRP A 65 -11.96 -13.10 13.85
CA TRP A 65 -13.39 -12.90 14.13
C TRP A 65 -14.25 -13.05 12.88
N LEU A 66 -13.80 -12.52 11.73
CA LEU A 66 -14.49 -12.70 10.45
C LEU A 66 -14.58 -14.18 10.07
N ILE A 67 -13.52 -14.94 10.31
CA ILE A 67 -13.46 -16.39 10.05
C ILE A 67 -14.37 -17.14 11.04
N ALA A 68 -14.20 -16.91 12.35
CA ALA A 68 -14.93 -17.60 13.42
C ALA A 68 -16.45 -17.36 13.34
N THR A 69 -16.87 -16.17 12.91
CA THR A 69 -18.28 -15.83 12.71
C THR A 69 -18.83 -16.22 11.34
N ARG A 70 -18.03 -16.90 10.51
CA ARG A 70 -18.39 -17.35 9.14
C ARG A 70 -18.81 -16.21 8.20
N ARG A 71 -18.29 -15.00 8.43
CA ARG A 71 -18.51 -13.86 7.52
C ARG A 71 -17.67 -13.95 6.26
N ALA A 72 -16.50 -14.57 6.35
CA ALA A 72 -15.61 -14.84 5.24
C ALA A 72 -14.81 -16.11 5.47
N LYS A 73 -14.48 -16.81 4.39
CA LYS A 73 -13.45 -17.87 4.41
C LYS A 73 -12.06 -17.23 4.49
N PRO A 74 -11.03 -17.94 4.98
CA PRO A 74 -9.65 -17.45 4.98
C PRO A 74 -9.18 -16.90 3.63
N SER A 75 -9.48 -17.61 2.55
CA SER A 75 -9.12 -17.23 1.18
C SER A 75 -9.90 -16.04 0.63
N GLU A 76 -10.92 -15.57 1.36
CA GLU A 76 -11.71 -14.40 1.03
C GLU A 76 -11.26 -13.13 1.80
N ILE A 77 -10.19 -13.23 2.59
CA ILE A 77 -9.63 -12.14 3.38
C ILE A 77 -8.23 -11.81 2.88
N LEU A 78 -8.00 -10.54 2.53
CA LEU A 78 -6.70 -10.00 2.18
C LEU A 78 -6.16 -9.15 3.34
N GLY A 79 -5.03 -9.55 3.91
CA GLY A 79 -4.28 -8.77 4.89
C GLY A 79 -3.01 -8.21 4.27
N LEU A 80 -2.81 -6.90 4.36
CA LEU A 80 -1.66 -6.22 3.78
C LEU A 80 -0.85 -5.49 4.86
N THR A 81 0.47 -5.64 4.78
CA THR A 81 1.44 -4.94 5.63
C THR A 81 2.54 -4.28 4.80
N PHE A 82 3.36 -3.45 5.43
CA PHE A 82 4.49 -2.81 4.77
C PHE A 82 5.75 -3.69 4.71
N THR A 83 5.95 -4.58 5.68
CA THR A 83 7.18 -5.41 5.78
C THR A 83 6.85 -6.89 5.85
N ASP A 84 7.73 -7.71 5.29
CA ASP A 84 7.58 -9.18 5.30
C ASP A 84 7.52 -9.72 6.73
N LYS A 85 8.32 -9.15 7.64
CA LYS A 85 8.29 -9.48 9.06
C LYS A 85 6.92 -9.21 9.68
N ALA A 86 6.29 -8.06 9.38
CA ALA A 86 4.96 -7.76 9.88
C ALA A 86 3.88 -8.69 9.29
N ALA A 87 4.01 -9.06 8.01
CA ALA A 87 3.11 -10.03 7.38
C ALA A 87 3.24 -11.41 8.06
N GLU A 88 4.46 -11.89 8.27
CA GLU A 88 4.74 -13.18 8.93
C GLU A 88 4.22 -13.18 10.37
N GLU A 89 4.53 -12.14 11.16
CA GLU A 89 4.02 -12.02 12.53
C GLU A 89 2.49 -11.96 12.57
N MET A 90 1.85 -11.26 11.63
CA MET A 90 0.40 -11.19 11.53
C MET A 90 -0.20 -12.56 11.18
N ALA A 91 0.38 -13.27 10.21
CA ALA A 91 -0.06 -14.59 9.80
C ALA A 91 0.04 -15.60 10.95
N VAL A 92 1.17 -15.65 11.66
CA VAL A 92 1.36 -16.52 12.83
C VAL A 92 0.32 -16.22 13.92
N ARG A 93 0.03 -14.94 14.18
CA ARG A 93 -0.99 -14.55 15.18
C ARG A 93 -2.39 -14.96 14.76
N VAL A 94 -2.74 -14.84 13.47
CA VAL A 94 -4.04 -15.28 12.97
C VAL A 94 -4.18 -16.80 13.08
N ASP A 95 -3.15 -17.56 12.67
CA ASP A 95 -3.13 -19.02 12.75
C ASP A 95 -3.36 -19.53 14.18
N GLN A 96 -2.73 -18.89 15.18
CA GLN A 96 -2.95 -19.20 16.60
C GLN A 96 -4.36 -18.91 17.11
N LEU A 97 -5.08 -17.97 16.49
CA LEU A 97 -6.41 -17.53 16.91
C LEU A 97 -7.54 -18.29 16.21
N VAL A 98 -7.27 -18.90 15.05
CA VAL A 98 -8.25 -19.62 14.24
C VAL A 98 -8.17 -21.11 14.57
N PRO A 99 -9.31 -21.84 14.66
CA PRO A 99 -9.28 -23.29 14.90
C PRO A 99 -8.48 -24.06 13.85
N TYR A 100 -7.83 -25.16 14.26
CA TYR A 100 -6.98 -26.00 13.40
C TYR A 100 -7.63 -26.33 12.04
N GLY A 101 -6.90 -26.09 10.95
CA GLY A 101 -7.24 -26.54 9.58
C GLY A 101 -7.52 -25.46 8.53
N TYR A 102 -7.27 -24.17 8.82
CA TYR A 102 -7.54 -23.05 7.92
C TYR A 102 -6.26 -22.27 7.59
N THR A 103 -5.45 -22.74 6.64
CA THR A 103 -4.11 -22.17 6.36
C THR A 103 -4.03 -21.15 5.22
N ASP A 104 -5.13 -20.85 4.52
CA ASP A 104 -5.07 -20.05 3.29
C ASP A 104 -5.50 -18.57 3.47
N THR A 105 -5.14 -17.91 4.58
CA THR A 105 -5.31 -16.45 4.67
C THR A 105 -4.28 -15.76 3.77
N ALA A 106 -4.75 -14.89 2.88
CA ALA A 106 -3.87 -14.09 2.03
C ALA A 106 -3.28 -12.91 2.82
N ILE A 107 -2.26 -13.16 3.63
CA ILE A 107 -1.53 -12.14 4.40
C ILE A 107 -0.15 -11.95 3.78
N SER A 108 0.16 -10.73 3.32
CA SER A 108 1.40 -10.44 2.59
C SER A 108 1.75 -8.95 2.61
N THR A 109 2.89 -8.58 2.04
CA THR A 109 3.16 -7.18 1.71
C THR A 109 2.45 -6.77 0.42
N PHE A 110 2.27 -5.47 0.18
CA PHE A 110 1.75 -4.96 -1.10
C PHE A 110 2.54 -5.47 -2.31
N HIS A 111 3.86 -5.53 -2.19
CA HIS A 111 4.76 -6.00 -3.24
C HIS A 111 4.56 -7.48 -3.52
N ALA A 112 4.51 -8.33 -2.48
CA ALA A 112 4.26 -9.76 -2.63
C ALA A 112 2.87 -10.06 -3.19
N PHE A 113 1.85 -9.29 -2.78
CA PHE A 113 0.51 -9.38 -3.35
C PHE A 113 0.50 -9.02 -4.83
N GLY A 114 1.14 -7.90 -5.20
CA GLY A 114 1.28 -7.45 -6.58
C GLY A 114 2.04 -8.45 -7.45
N ASP A 115 3.14 -9.01 -6.94
CA ASP A 115 3.91 -10.08 -7.61
C ASP A 115 3.03 -11.30 -7.90
N GLY A 116 2.23 -11.73 -6.92
CA GLY A 116 1.27 -12.83 -7.09
C GLY A 116 0.27 -12.55 -8.22
N LEU A 117 -0.31 -11.35 -8.25
CA LEU A 117 -1.21 -10.94 -9.34
C LEU A 117 -0.50 -10.88 -10.70
N ILE A 118 0.74 -10.40 -10.75
CA ILE A 118 1.50 -10.36 -12.00
C ILE A 118 1.75 -11.78 -12.52
N ARG A 119 2.10 -12.73 -11.64
CA ARG A 119 2.31 -14.12 -12.04
C ARG A 119 1.03 -14.79 -12.51
N ASP A 120 -0.08 -14.57 -11.80
CA ASP A 120 -1.38 -15.14 -12.15
C ASP A 120 -1.94 -14.56 -13.47
N TYR A 121 -1.65 -13.29 -13.77
CA TYR A 121 -2.23 -12.54 -14.90
C TYR A 121 -1.18 -12.05 -15.91
N ALA A 122 -0.01 -12.69 -15.97
CA ALA A 122 1.12 -12.23 -16.80
C ALA A 122 0.73 -12.01 -18.27
N LEU A 123 -0.03 -12.95 -18.84
CA LEU A 123 -0.49 -12.88 -20.23
C LEU A 123 -1.45 -11.71 -20.48
N GLU A 124 -2.36 -11.41 -19.55
CA GLU A 124 -3.26 -10.25 -19.65
C GLU A 124 -2.49 -8.92 -19.56
N LEU A 125 -1.39 -8.92 -18.79
CA LEU A 125 -0.49 -7.77 -18.67
C LEU A 125 0.47 -7.61 -19.85
N GLY A 126 0.50 -8.57 -20.78
CA GLY A 126 1.46 -8.59 -21.90
C GLY A 126 2.89 -8.86 -21.45
N LEU A 127 3.07 -9.58 -20.34
CA LEU A 127 4.36 -9.91 -19.74
C LEU A 127 4.69 -11.39 -19.95
N PRO A 128 5.99 -11.75 -19.98
CA PRO A 128 6.39 -13.15 -19.95
C PRO A 128 6.05 -13.78 -18.59
N SER A 129 5.78 -15.08 -18.57
CA SER A 129 5.43 -15.82 -17.35
C SER A 129 6.59 -15.91 -16.33
N ASP A 130 7.83 -15.74 -16.80
CA ASP A 130 9.06 -15.80 -16.03
C ASP A 130 9.68 -14.41 -15.81
N VAL A 131 8.84 -13.38 -15.69
CA VAL A 131 9.27 -12.00 -15.43
C VAL A 131 10.23 -11.91 -14.23
N ARG A 132 11.34 -11.20 -14.42
CA ARG A 132 12.37 -11.01 -13.39
C ARG A 132 12.17 -9.68 -12.68
N VAL A 133 12.14 -9.71 -11.35
CA VAL A 133 12.13 -8.51 -10.51
C VAL A 133 13.56 -8.06 -10.26
N LEU A 134 13.89 -6.82 -10.64
CA LEU A 134 15.20 -6.20 -10.41
C LEU A 134 15.24 -5.48 -9.07
N THR A 135 16.31 -5.70 -8.33
CA THR A 135 16.66 -4.91 -7.15
C THR A 135 17.14 -3.52 -7.53
N ARG A 136 17.12 -2.58 -6.58
CA ARG A 136 17.58 -1.20 -6.83
C ARG A 136 19.02 -1.13 -7.40
N PRO A 137 20.01 -1.89 -6.91
CA PRO A 137 21.33 -1.94 -7.55
C PRO A 137 21.28 -2.48 -8.98
N GLU A 138 20.48 -3.52 -9.23
CA GLU A 138 20.30 -4.07 -10.58
C GLU A 138 19.62 -3.09 -11.53
N VAL A 139 18.67 -2.28 -11.06
CA VAL A 139 18.08 -1.18 -11.85
C VAL A 139 19.15 -0.16 -12.25
N VAL A 140 20.06 0.22 -11.35
CA VAL A 140 21.15 1.14 -11.69
C VAL A 140 22.12 0.52 -12.70
N ILE A 141 22.42 -0.78 -12.57
CA ILE A 141 23.22 -1.52 -13.55
C ILE A 141 22.52 -1.57 -14.91
N PHE A 142 21.22 -1.86 -14.92
CA PHE A 142 20.38 -1.87 -16.12
C PHE A 142 20.38 -0.53 -16.84
N LEU A 143 20.18 0.57 -16.10
CA LEU A 143 20.26 1.92 -16.66
C LEU A 143 21.65 2.23 -17.25
N ARG A 144 22.72 1.73 -16.62
CA ARG A 144 24.08 1.90 -17.13
C ARG A 144 24.30 1.11 -18.43
N GLU A 145 23.81 -0.12 -18.50
CA GLU A 145 23.94 -1.00 -19.67
C GLU A 145 23.19 -0.45 -20.89
N HIS A 146 22.04 0.20 -20.64
CA HIS A 146 21.20 0.81 -21.67
C HIS A 146 21.40 2.33 -21.84
N LEU A 147 22.42 2.93 -21.23
CA LEU A 147 22.60 4.38 -21.13
C LEU A 147 22.53 5.13 -22.47
N PHE A 148 23.01 4.51 -23.55
CA PHE A 148 23.05 5.12 -24.88
C PHE A 148 21.74 4.97 -25.66
N GLU A 149 20.77 4.21 -25.15
CA GLU A 149 19.42 4.13 -25.70
C GLU A 149 18.50 5.24 -25.17
N PHE A 150 18.94 5.95 -24.11
CA PHE A 150 18.25 7.14 -23.63
C PHE A 150 18.74 8.38 -24.38
N ASP A 151 17.79 9.22 -24.77
CA ASP A 151 18.05 10.55 -25.33
C ASP A 151 18.29 11.56 -24.19
N LEU A 152 19.45 11.42 -23.53
CA LEU A 152 19.88 12.29 -22.42
C LEU A 152 20.96 13.27 -22.87
N ASP A 153 20.76 14.51 -22.46
CA ASP A 153 21.68 15.64 -22.59
C ASP A 153 22.10 16.12 -21.19
N ALA A 154 21.22 16.81 -20.47
CA ALA A 154 21.55 17.35 -19.14
C ALA A 154 21.86 16.27 -18.11
N TYR A 155 21.25 15.08 -18.25
CA TYR A 155 21.41 13.97 -17.32
C TYR A 155 22.42 12.90 -17.77
N ARG A 156 23.25 13.21 -18.77
CA ARG A 156 24.40 12.38 -19.20
C ARG A 156 25.64 13.25 -19.49
N PRO A 157 26.29 13.82 -18.47
CA PRO A 157 27.41 14.74 -18.66
C PRO A 157 28.66 13.99 -19.16
N LEU A 158 29.41 14.61 -20.06
CA LEU A 158 30.57 14.00 -20.74
C LEU A 158 31.66 13.47 -19.80
N GLY A 159 31.90 14.15 -18.67
CA GLY A 159 32.96 13.77 -17.72
C GLY A 159 32.60 12.59 -16.81
N ASP A 160 31.30 12.39 -16.53
CA ASP A 160 30.79 11.26 -15.75
C ASP A 160 29.37 10.91 -16.24
N PRO A 161 29.27 10.09 -17.30
CA PRO A 161 27.98 9.70 -17.88
C PRO A 161 27.07 8.94 -16.90
N THR A 162 27.61 8.43 -15.78
CA THR A 162 26.88 7.61 -14.81
C THR A 162 26.37 8.38 -13.60
N ARG A 163 26.74 9.67 -13.48
CA ARG A 163 26.46 10.54 -12.34
C ARG A 163 25.01 10.50 -11.85
N PHE A 164 24.05 10.43 -12.79
CA PHE A 164 22.63 10.60 -12.49
C PHE A 164 21.82 9.30 -12.44
N LEU A 165 22.42 8.14 -12.69
CA LEU A 165 21.66 6.88 -12.81
C LEU A 165 20.88 6.52 -11.54
N ALA A 166 21.49 6.69 -10.36
CA ALA A 166 20.81 6.45 -9.09
C ALA A 166 19.66 7.45 -8.83
N ALA A 167 19.81 8.69 -9.29
CA ALA A 167 18.77 9.71 -9.16
C ALA A 167 17.60 9.42 -10.13
N LEU A 168 17.90 9.03 -11.37
CA LEU A 168 16.90 8.59 -12.35
C LEU A 168 16.12 7.37 -11.85
N ALA A 169 16.79 6.35 -11.34
CA ALA A 169 16.14 5.19 -10.73
C ALA A 169 15.19 5.58 -9.58
N THR A 170 15.61 6.56 -8.76
CA THR A 170 14.78 7.07 -7.67
C THR A 170 13.57 7.85 -8.19
N LEU A 171 13.73 8.66 -9.23
CA LEU A 171 12.64 9.37 -9.88
C LEU A 171 11.61 8.40 -10.45
N PHE A 172 12.06 7.39 -11.20
CA PHE A 172 11.16 6.41 -11.82
C PHE A 172 10.38 5.60 -10.77
N SER A 173 11.03 5.22 -9.66
CA SER A 173 10.34 4.59 -8.52
C SER A 173 9.25 5.51 -7.97
N ARG A 174 9.56 6.80 -7.74
CA ARG A 174 8.58 7.76 -7.22
C ARG A 174 7.41 7.98 -8.16
N CYS A 175 7.66 8.03 -9.48
CA CYS A 175 6.58 8.10 -10.45
C CYS A 175 5.60 6.93 -10.27
N LYS A 176 6.11 5.70 -10.08
CA LYS A 176 5.27 4.51 -9.84
C LYS A 176 4.53 4.57 -8.50
N ASP A 177 5.23 4.99 -7.43
CA ASP A 177 4.63 5.14 -6.10
C ASP A 177 3.47 6.15 -6.09
N GLU A 178 3.59 7.22 -6.88
CA GLU A 178 2.60 8.27 -7.04
C GLU A 178 1.56 8.01 -8.13
N ASP A 179 1.52 6.79 -8.71
CA ASP A 179 0.60 6.40 -9.79
C ASP A 179 0.71 7.31 -11.03
N ILE A 180 1.92 7.76 -11.34
CA ILE A 180 2.26 8.55 -12.52
C ILE A 180 2.78 7.63 -13.62
N SER A 181 2.00 7.48 -14.69
CA SER A 181 2.40 6.75 -15.88
C SER A 181 3.33 7.59 -16.79
N PRO A 182 4.08 6.98 -17.71
CA PRO A 182 4.87 7.75 -18.67
C PRO A 182 4.05 8.75 -19.50
N PRO A 183 2.84 8.41 -20.02
CA PRO A 183 1.95 9.40 -20.62
C PRO A 183 1.59 10.58 -19.72
N ASP A 184 1.34 10.34 -18.42
CA ASP A 184 1.00 11.41 -17.47
C ASP A 184 2.18 12.38 -17.26
N TYR A 185 3.40 11.84 -17.15
CA TYR A 185 4.59 12.66 -17.00
C TYR A 185 4.89 13.45 -18.28
N ILE A 186 4.72 12.84 -19.45
CA ILE A 186 4.84 13.53 -20.74
C ILE A 186 3.83 14.68 -20.82
N ALA A 187 2.57 14.43 -20.46
CA ALA A 187 1.53 15.47 -20.45
C ALA A 187 1.84 16.60 -19.45
N HIS A 188 2.47 16.30 -18.32
CA HIS A 188 2.97 17.33 -17.40
C HIS A 188 4.09 18.16 -18.03
N ALA A 189 5.08 17.53 -18.65
CA ALA A 189 6.16 18.23 -19.34
C ALA A 189 5.63 19.13 -20.48
N ASP A 190 4.59 18.69 -21.21
CA ASP A 190 3.92 19.51 -22.23
C ASP A 190 3.28 20.77 -21.62
N ARG A 191 2.62 20.66 -20.46
CA ARG A 191 2.06 21.83 -19.76
C ARG A 191 3.14 22.81 -19.33
N VAL A 192 4.23 22.33 -18.74
CA VAL A 192 5.37 23.18 -18.34
C VAL A 192 5.97 23.88 -19.56
N ALA A 193 6.06 23.22 -20.71
CA ALA A 193 6.54 23.83 -21.94
C ALA A 193 5.61 24.93 -22.48
N ILE A 194 4.29 24.73 -22.41
CA ILE A 194 3.29 25.75 -22.79
C ILE A 194 3.37 26.97 -21.87
N GLU A 195 3.51 26.75 -20.56
CA GLU A 195 3.67 27.82 -19.57
C GLU A 195 4.97 28.62 -19.83
N ALA A 196 6.08 27.94 -20.10
CA ALA A 196 7.35 28.58 -20.45
C ALA A 196 7.27 29.41 -21.74
N ALA A 197 6.61 28.88 -22.79
CA ALA A 197 6.40 29.61 -24.04
C ALA A 197 5.54 30.87 -23.83
N SER A 198 4.50 30.78 -23.01
CA SER A 198 3.63 31.92 -22.68
C SER A 198 4.41 33.03 -21.94
N LEU A 199 5.33 32.66 -21.04
CA LEU A 199 6.21 33.60 -20.34
C LEU A 199 7.19 34.28 -21.30
N ALA A 200 7.76 33.53 -22.25
CA ALA A 200 8.67 34.06 -23.25
C ALA A 200 7.97 35.07 -24.18
N GLU A 201 6.74 34.78 -24.62
CA GLU A 201 5.92 35.71 -25.41
C GLU A 201 5.62 37.00 -24.64
N ALA A 202 5.27 36.90 -23.37
CA ALA A 202 5.02 38.06 -22.52
C ALA A 202 6.28 38.92 -22.31
N ALA A 203 7.46 38.29 -22.22
CA ALA A 203 8.74 38.98 -22.08
C ALA A 203 9.22 39.67 -23.37
N GLY A 204 8.89 39.12 -24.55
CA GLY A 204 9.26 39.66 -25.87
C GLY A 204 8.58 40.99 -26.24
N GLY A 205 7.60 41.45 -25.47
CA GLY A 205 6.91 42.74 -25.66
C GLY A 205 7.52 43.94 -24.94
N ALA A 206 8.54 43.74 -24.08
CA ALA A 206 9.21 44.80 -23.32
C ALA A 206 10.70 44.87 -23.67
N GLU A 207 11.33 46.06 -23.59
CA GLU A 207 12.75 46.22 -23.88
C GLU A 207 13.62 45.23 -23.06
N PRO A 208 14.69 44.63 -23.64
CA PRO A 208 15.24 43.34 -23.20
C PRO A 208 16.09 43.36 -21.91
N ALA A 209 15.91 44.33 -21.02
CA ALA A 209 16.73 44.48 -19.82
C ALA A 209 15.87 44.38 -18.56
N GLY A 210 15.73 43.17 -18.01
CA GLY A 210 15.06 42.99 -16.72
C GLY A 210 14.85 41.53 -16.29
N THR A 211 14.32 41.39 -15.07
CA THR A 211 14.01 40.12 -14.40
C THR A 211 13.01 39.23 -15.15
N ALA A 212 12.22 39.80 -16.08
CA ALA A 212 11.25 39.07 -16.89
C ALA A 212 11.91 38.15 -17.93
N THR A 213 13.03 38.58 -18.54
CA THR A 213 13.79 37.75 -19.50
C THR A 213 14.47 36.60 -18.78
N GLU A 214 15.07 36.84 -17.61
CA GLU A 214 15.71 35.80 -16.79
C GLU A 214 14.69 34.74 -16.33
N ALA A 215 13.47 35.15 -15.98
CA ALA A 215 12.40 34.23 -15.60
C ALA A 215 11.93 33.36 -16.79
N ALA A 216 11.84 33.94 -17.99
CA ALA A 216 11.47 33.20 -19.20
C ALA A 216 12.56 32.18 -19.59
N ASP A 217 13.83 32.56 -19.53
CA ASP A 217 14.96 31.66 -19.80
C ASP A 217 15.01 30.50 -18.79
N ALA A 218 14.80 30.79 -17.50
CA ALA A 218 14.74 29.76 -16.46
C ALA A 218 13.56 28.78 -16.67
N ALA A 219 12.40 29.29 -17.07
CA ALA A 219 11.24 28.45 -17.38
C ALA A 219 11.48 27.56 -18.62
N ALA A 220 12.14 28.09 -19.65
CA ALA A 220 12.49 27.32 -20.85
C ALA A 220 13.48 26.18 -20.56
N GLU A 221 14.47 26.43 -19.70
CA GLU A 221 15.41 25.40 -19.23
C GLU A 221 14.71 24.32 -18.39
N GLU A 222 13.79 24.72 -17.49
CA GLU A 222 13.00 23.75 -16.71
C GLU A 222 12.11 22.90 -17.61
N ALA A 223 11.42 23.50 -18.58
CA ALA A 223 10.61 22.78 -19.56
C ALA A 223 11.42 21.73 -20.32
N ARG A 224 12.64 22.08 -20.76
CA ARG A 224 13.55 21.14 -21.43
C ARG A 224 13.92 19.96 -20.54
N ARG A 225 14.28 20.23 -19.28
CA ARG A 225 14.64 19.20 -18.30
C ARG A 225 13.47 18.26 -17.99
N GLN A 226 12.27 18.79 -17.78
CA GLN A 226 11.08 17.97 -17.53
C GLN A 226 10.76 17.08 -18.73
N ARG A 227 10.91 17.60 -19.96
CA ARG A 227 10.72 16.80 -21.18
C ARG A 227 11.74 15.67 -21.29
N GLU A 228 13.01 15.95 -21.01
CA GLU A 228 14.08 14.94 -21.00
C GLU A 228 13.79 13.82 -19.98
N LEU A 229 13.42 14.18 -18.74
CA LEU A 229 13.09 13.23 -17.67
C LEU A 229 11.86 12.37 -18.01
N ALA A 230 10.80 12.97 -18.56
CA ALA A 230 9.59 12.26 -18.95
C ALA A 230 9.86 11.24 -20.07
N ASN A 231 10.64 11.62 -21.08
CA ASN A 231 11.08 10.72 -22.15
C ASN A 231 11.98 9.59 -21.62
N ALA A 232 12.86 9.91 -20.66
CA ALA A 232 13.72 8.93 -20.02
C ALA A 232 12.90 7.88 -19.25
N TYR A 233 11.86 8.31 -18.52
CA TYR A 233 10.96 7.38 -17.82
C TYR A 233 10.18 6.48 -18.78
N ALA A 234 9.66 7.03 -19.88
CA ALA A 234 9.00 6.24 -20.93
C ALA A 234 9.95 5.21 -21.55
N THR A 235 11.18 5.61 -21.83
CA THR A 235 12.23 4.73 -22.36
C THR A 235 12.58 3.63 -21.37
N TYR A 236 12.73 3.97 -20.08
CA TYR A 236 12.99 3.02 -19.01
C TYR A 236 11.92 1.91 -18.94
N GLN A 237 10.64 2.28 -18.86
CA GLN A 237 9.55 1.30 -18.81
C GLN A 237 9.50 0.41 -20.06
N ARG A 238 9.74 0.98 -21.24
CA ARG A 238 9.80 0.23 -22.50
C ARG A 238 10.94 -0.79 -22.49
N LEU A 239 12.14 -0.38 -22.07
CA LEU A 239 13.31 -1.25 -22.02
C LEU A 239 13.13 -2.37 -21.01
N MET A 240 12.61 -2.06 -19.82
CA MET A 240 12.30 -3.07 -18.78
C MET A 240 11.37 -4.15 -19.34
N ALA A 241 10.24 -3.75 -19.94
CA ALA A 241 9.29 -4.67 -20.53
C ALA A 241 9.89 -5.51 -21.68
N ALA A 242 10.68 -4.89 -22.57
CA ALA A 242 11.32 -5.58 -23.69
C ALA A 242 12.34 -6.64 -23.24
N ASN A 243 12.93 -6.47 -22.06
CA ASN A 243 13.88 -7.43 -21.47
C ASN A 243 13.22 -8.41 -20.48
N GLY A 244 11.89 -8.42 -20.37
CA GLY A 244 11.19 -9.30 -19.43
C GLY A 244 11.47 -8.98 -17.96
N CYS A 245 11.80 -7.72 -17.66
CA CYS A 245 12.15 -7.25 -16.34
C CYS A 245 11.09 -6.29 -15.80
N ILE A 246 10.92 -6.30 -14.48
CA ILE A 246 10.15 -5.32 -13.72
C ILE A 246 10.98 -4.91 -12.49
N ASP A 247 10.65 -3.79 -11.85
CA ASP A 247 11.22 -3.43 -10.53
C ASP A 247 10.18 -3.55 -9.40
N PHE A 248 10.58 -3.24 -8.18
CA PHE A 248 9.67 -3.28 -7.03
C PHE A 248 8.44 -2.36 -7.20
N GLY A 249 8.62 -1.16 -7.76
CA GLY A 249 7.50 -0.25 -7.98
C GLY A 249 6.49 -0.80 -8.99
N ASP A 250 6.98 -1.51 -10.00
CA ASP A 250 6.12 -2.18 -10.98
C ASP A 250 5.22 -3.26 -10.37
N GLN A 251 5.64 -3.92 -9.27
CA GLN A 251 4.82 -4.96 -8.62
C GLN A 251 3.44 -4.40 -8.20
N VAL A 252 3.42 -3.16 -7.71
CA VAL A 252 2.16 -2.47 -7.35
C VAL A 252 1.54 -1.78 -8.56
N ALA A 253 2.33 -1.05 -9.35
CA ALA A 253 1.81 -0.26 -10.47
C ALA A 253 1.15 -1.14 -11.55
N LEU A 254 1.72 -2.31 -11.86
CA LEU A 254 1.14 -3.25 -12.81
C LEU A 254 -0.10 -3.95 -12.25
N ALA A 255 -0.12 -4.29 -10.96
CA ALA A 255 -1.30 -4.82 -10.30
C ALA A 255 -2.46 -3.82 -10.32
N LEU A 256 -2.17 -2.53 -10.06
CA LEU A 256 -3.15 -1.45 -10.18
C LEU A 256 -3.63 -1.28 -11.62
N ARG A 257 -2.72 -1.31 -12.59
CA ARG A 257 -3.07 -1.27 -14.02
C ARG A 257 -3.98 -2.44 -14.40
N LEU A 258 -3.69 -3.66 -13.94
CA LEU A 258 -4.50 -4.86 -14.19
C LEU A 258 -5.96 -4.63 -13.76
N VAL A 259 -6.16 -4.24 -12.50
CA VAL A 259 -7.52 -4.06 -11.96
C VAL A 259 -8.27 -2.87 -12.56
N ARG A 260 -7.55 -1.87 -13.10
CA ARG A 260 -8.17 -0.73 -13.80
C ARG A 260 -8.54 -1.04 -15.25
N THR A 261 -7.77 -1.90 -15.92
CA THR A 261 -7.89 -2.13 -17.37
C THR A 261 -8.62 -3.43 -17.73
N SER A 262 -8.58 -4.45 -16.87
CA SER A 262 -9.29 -5.72 -17.06
C SER A 262 -10.45 -5.84 -16.09
N ALA A 263 -11.68 -5.58 -16.57
CA ALA A 263 -12.89 -5.75 -15.76
C ALA A 263 -13.08 -7.20 -15.29
N ALA A 264 -12.65 -8.17 -16.09
CA ALA A 264 -12.68 -9.59 -15.74
C ALA A 264 -11.73 -9.90 -14.58
N ALA A 265 -10.47 -9.48 -14.67
CA ALA A 265 -9.51 -9.66 -13.57
C ALA A 265 -9.96 -8.93 -12.31
N ARG A 266 -10.43 -7.68 -12.42
CA ARG A 266 -10.99 -6.94 -11.28
C ARG A 266 -12.12 -7.70 -10.60
N SER A 267 -13.09 -8.19 -11.38
CA SER A 267 -14.23 -8.95 -10.84
C SER A 267 -13.79 -10.25 -10.16
N ALA A 268 -12.83 -10.97 -10.75
CA ALA A 268 -12.29 -12.20 -10.16
C ALA A 268 -11.53 -11.93 -8.86
N ILE A 269 -10.67 -10.91 -8.83
CA ILE A 269 -9.83 -10.58 -7.67
C ILE A 269 -10.68 -9.96 -6.54
N ALA A 270 -11.52 -8.97 -6.83
CA ALA A 270 -12.40 -8.35 -5.85
C ALA A 270 -13.47 -9.34 -5.33
N GLY A 271 -13.99 -10.21 -6.22
CA GLY A 271 -14.93 -11.28 -5.84
C GLY A 271 -14.30 -12.33 -4.92
N ARG A 272 -12.99 -12.58 -5.07
CA ARG A 272 -12.21 -13.39 -4.13
C ARG A 272 -12.07 -12.69 -2.79
N PHE A 273 -11.53 -11.47 -2.75
CA PHE A 273 -11.19 -10.78 -1.50
C PHE A 273 -12.32 -9.89 -0.96
N LYS A 274 -13.30 -10.52 -0.32
CA LYS A 274 -14.48 -9.86 0.26
C LYS A 274 -14.18 -8.90 1.41
N TYR A 275 -13.04 -9.05 2.07
CA TYR A 275 -12.56 -8.20 3.16
C TYR A 275 -11.09 -7.87 2.96
N ILE A 276 -10.76 -6.58 2.98
CA ILE A 276 -9.39 -6.08 2.81
C ILE A 276 -8.99 -5.37 4.10
N LEU A 277 -7.87 -5.75 4.69
CA LEU A 277 -7.32 -5.18 5.90
C LEU A 277 -5.91 -4.69 5.64
N VAL A 278 -5.63 -3.43 5.98
CA VAL A 278 -4.32 -2.81 5.79
C VAL A 278 -3.79 -2.33 7.14
N ASP A 279 -2.62 -2.82 7.54
CA ASP A 279 -1.88 -2.34 8.70
C ASP A 279 -0.92 -1.21 8.31
N GLU A 280 -0.57 -0.36 9.27
CA GLU A 280 0.32 0.80 9.10
C GLU A 280 -0.03 1.65 7.86
N PHE A 281 -1.32 1.98 7.71
CA PHE A 281 -1.84 2.65 6.52
C PHE A 281 -1.21 4.03 6.25
N GLN A 282 -0.67 4.69 7.28
CA GLN A 282 0.06 5.94 7.12
C GLN A 282 1.31 5.81 6.24
N ASP A 283 1.90 4.60 6.14
CA ASP A 283 3.12 4.33 5.37
C ASP A 283 2.81 3.92 3.91
N THR A 284 1.53 3.94 3.50
CA THR A 284 1.14 3.60 2.13
C THR A 284 1.43 4.73 1.15
N ASN A 285 1.74 4.41 -0.11
CA ASN A 285 1.81 5.39 -1.20
C ASN A 285 0.50 5.46 -2.00
N ARG A 286 0.41 6.39 -2.95
CA ARG A 286 -0.78 6.60 -3.78
C ARG A 286 -1.19 5.33 -4.53
N ALA A 287 -0.24 4.65 -5.18
CA ALA A 287 -0.53 3.45 -5.96
C ALA A 287 -1.07 2.30 -5.08
N GLN A 288 -0.50 2.10 -3.90
CA GLN A 288 -0.96 1.11 -2.93
C GLN A 288 -2.38 1.43 -2.43
N ALA A 289 -2.65 2.69 -2.07
CA ALA A 289 -3.96 3.14 -1.61
C ALA A 289 -5.03 2.99 -2.70
N GLU A 290 -4.72 3.35 -3.95
CA GLU A 290 -5.62 3.18 -5.09
C GLU A 290 -5.87 1.69 -5.41
N LEU A 291 -4.86 0.82 -5.31
CA LEU A 291 -5.02 -0.62 -5.53
C LEU A 291 -6.07 -1.23 -4.59
N VAL A 292 -5.94 -0.98 -3.28
CA VAL A 292 -6.92 -1.51 -2.32
C VAL A 292 -8.28 -0.83 -2.45
N ALA A 293 -8.32 0.43 -2.87
CA ALA A 293 -9.57 1.14 -3.07
C ALA A 293 -10.36 0.60 -4.28
N VAL A 294 -9.70 0.32 -5.41
CA VAL A 294 -10.34 -0.29 -6.58
C VAL A 294 -10.82 -1.69 -6.26
N LEU A 295 -10.04 -2.48 -5.50
CA LEU A 295 -10.45 -3.82 -5.10
C LEU A 295 -11.64 -3.81 -4.13
N ALA A 296 -11.71 -2.81 -3.25
CA ALA A 296 -12.80 -2.67 -2.27
C ALA A 296 -14.06 -1.98 -2.83
N GLU A 297 -14.05 -1.48 -4.06
CA GLU A 297 -15.06 -0.55 -4.60
C GLU A 297 -16.49 -1.11 -4.47
N ASP A 298 -16.70 -2.37 -4.86
CA ASP A 298 -18.02 -3.00 -4.92
C ASP A 298 -18.60 -3.32 -3.52
N HIS A 299 -17.78 -3.88 -2.63
CA HIS A 299 -18.26 -4.39 -1.33
C HIS A 299 -17.98 -3.44 -0.16
N ARG A 300 -17.07 -2.48 -0.34
CA ARG A 300 -16.65 -1.46 0.65
C ARG A 300 -16.16 -2.01 1.98
N ASN A 301 -15.86 -3.31 2.08
CA ASN A 301 -15.34 -3.93 3.31
C ASN A 301 -13.83 -3.76 3.39
N ILE A 302 -13.41 -2.53 3.64
CA ILE A 302 -12.01 -2.19 3.86
C ILE A 302 -11.81 -1.76 5.31
N THR A 303 -10.75 -2.24 5.95
CA THR A 303 -10.32 -1.81 7.28
C THR A 303 -8.89 -1.33 7.19
N VAL A 304 -8.65 -0.08 7.56
CA VAL A 304 -7.30 0.48 7.64
C VAL A 304 -6.96 0.77 9.09
N VAL A 305 -5.72 0.47 9.49
CA VAL A 305 -5.19 0.76 10.81
C VAL A 305 -4.00 1.70 10.64
N GLY A 306 -3.95 2.79 11.41
CA GLY A 306 -2.83 3.72 11.37
C GLY A 306 -2.63 4.51 12.66
N ASP A 307 -1.49 5.19 12.78
CA ASP A 307 -1.14 6.06 13.91
C ASP A 307 -1.59 7.51 13.71
N ASP A 308 -2.01 8.17 14.81
CA ASP A 308 -2.34 9.60 14.86
C ASP A 308 -1.11 10.45 15.23
N ASP A 309 -0.14 9.92 15.98
CA ASP A 309 0.98 10.73 16.52
C ASP A 309 1.98 11.17 15.42
N GLN A 310 1.98 10.51 14.26
CA GLN A 310 2.69 11.00 13.06
C GLN A 310 1.81 11.88 12.15
N ALA A 311 0.51 11.99 12.45
CA ALA A 311 -0.47 12.80 11.72
C ALA A 311 -0.76 14.16 12.40
N ILE A 312 -0.68 14.23 13.73
CA ILE A 312 -1.05 15.42 14.52
C ILE A 312 0.06 16.50 14.54
N TYR A 313 1.33 16.15 14.40
CA TYR A 313 2.41 17.15 14.27
C TYR A 313 2.52 17.64 12.81
N ALA A 314 1.68 18.62 12.48
CA ALA A 314 1.49 19.28 11.19
C ALA A 314 2.71 20.05 10.63
N PHE A 315 3.91 19.50 10.72
CA PHE A 315 5.12 20.03 10.08
C PHE A 315 6.04 18.88 9.62
N ARG A 316 5.56 18.07 8.66
CA ARG A 316 6.32 17.47 7.53
C ARG A 316 5.62 16.21 6.95
N GLY A 317 5.10 16.32 5.73
CA GLY A 317 5.06 15.21 4.76
C GLY A 317 3.76 14.40 4.59
N ALA A 318 3.72 13.66 3.47
CA ALA A 318 2.59 12.96 2.85
C ALA A 318 1.87 11.86 3.67
N ALA A 319 2.34 11.53 4.89
CA ALA A 319 1.79 10.44 5.71
C ALA A 319 0.43 10.78 6.36
N VAL A 320 0.14 12.07 6.57
CA VAL A 320 -1.15 12.56 7.11
C VAL A 320 -2.24 12.49 6.05
N ASP A 321 -1.86 12.68 4.79
CA ASP A 321 -2.79 12.81 3.67
C ASP A 321 -3.57 11.52 3.41
N ASN A 322 -2.97 10.35 3.63
CA ASN A 322 -3.64 9.06 3.38
C ASN A 322 -4.80 8.79 4.33
N ILE A 323 -4.62 9.06 5.63
CA ILE A 323 -5.68 8.86 6.63
C ILE A 323 -6.84 9.83 6.36
N LEU A 324 -6.53 11.09 6.04
CA LEU A 324 -7.54 12.09 5.68
C LEU A 324 -8.25 11.72 4.37
N ALA A 325 -7.49 11.36 3.34
CA ALA A 325 -8.03 10.92 2.05
C ALA A 325 -8.91 9.67 2.18
N PHE A 326 -8.64 8.78 3.14
CA PHE A 326 -9.52 7.66 3.43
C PHE A 326 -10.89 8.12 3.93
N GLN A 327 -10.93 9.11 4.84
CA GLN A 327 -12.19 9.65 5.35
C GLN A 327 -12.99 10.35 4.25
N ASP A 328 -12.31 11.10 3.38
CA ASP A 328 -12.93 11.79 2.25
C ASP A 328 -13.47 10.80 1.21
N ARG A 329 -12.70 9.75 0.90
CA ARG A 329 -13.11 8.71 -0.07
C ARG A 329 -14.27 7.89 0.44
N TYR A 330 -14.22 7.49 1.71
CA TYR A 330 -15.22 6.64 2.33
C TYR A 330 -16.14 7.45 3.22
N LEU A 331 -16.97 8.30 2.61
CA LEU A 331 -18.02 9.02 3.33
C LEU A 331 -18.88 8.05 4.17
N GLY A 332 -18.99 8.37 5.46
CA GLY A 332 -19.66 7.51 6.45
C GLY A 332 -18.81 6.37 7.00
N ALA A 333 -17.50 6.33 6.74
CA ALA A 333 -16.60 5.37 7.35
C ALA A 333 -16.68 5.42 8.88
N ARG A 334 -16.70 4.24 9.50
CA ARG A 334 -16.68 4.15 10.95
C ARG A 334 -15.25 4.43 11.41
N THR A 335 -15.08 5.40 12.29
CA THR A 335 -13.78 5.65 12.95
C THR A 335 -13.79 5.10 14.38
N VAL A 336 -12.75 4.35 14.73
CA VAL A 336 -12.52 3.84 16.09
C VAL A 336 -11.12 4.27 16.54
N VAL A 337 -11.05 5.03 17.63
CA VAL A 337 -9.79 5.49 18.21
C VAL A 337 -9.41 4.60 19.39
N LEU A 338 -8.22 3.99 19.36
CA LEU A 338 -7.68 3.19 20.47
C LEU A 338 -6.87 4.09 21.40
N ARG A 339 -7.47 4.46 22.54
CA ARG A 339 -6.87 5.46 23.46
C ARG A 339 -5.97 4.87 24.54
N ARG A 340 -6.16 3.59 24.89
CA ARG A 340 -5.48 2.96 26.02
C ARG A 340 -4.16 2.34 25.58
N ASN A 341 -3.05 2.81 26.14
CA ASN A 341 -1.74 2.20 25.99
C ASN A 341 -1.57 1.02 26.98
N TYR A 342 -0.97 -0.07 26.50
CA TYR A 342 -0.73 -1.30 27.25
C TYR A 342 0.76 -1.65 27.38
N ARG A 343 1.66 -0.80 26.86
CA ARG A 343 3.11 -0.93 27.05
C ARG A 343 3.59 -0.28 28.35
#